data_AF-A0AAV7GMG1-F1
#
_entry.id   AF-A0AAV7GMG1-F1
#
_cell.length_a   1.000
_cell.length_b   1.000
_cell.length_c   1.000
_cell.angle_alpha   90.00
_cell.angle_beta   90.00
_cell.angle_gamma   90.00
#
_symmetry.space_group_name_H-M   'P 1'
#
loop_
_entity.id
_entity.type
_entity.pdbx_description
1 polymer ?
#
loop_
_entity_poly.entity_id
_entity_poly.type
_entity_poly.pdbx_seq_one_letter_code
_entity_poly.pdbx_strand_id
1 'polypeptide(L)'
;MEEQRRSEAKMIKTPVALLDHKKVPVLPHGCRPPISESLIILSNVDEEWPNPPLLPSTKRAVAGFWADFVDRTFFPAAIKIWRNKVPGEELESGKKELLEALKKLEDFLGDRNFFGGDSFGLVDIALIPFASWTYS
;
A
#
# COMPACT_ATOMS: atom_id res chain seq x y z
N MET A 1 13.00 15.73 -29.57
CA MET A 1 11.92 16.04 -28.60
C MET A 1 10.65 15.24 -28.85
N GLU A 2 10.07 15.25 -30.05
CA GLU A 2 8.84 14.49 -30.35
C GLU A 2 9.02 12.96 -30.24
N GLU A 3 10.17 12.46 -30.64
CA GLU A 3 10.53 11.04 -30.58
C GLU A 3 10.76 10.54 -29.15
N GLN A 4 11.29 11.41 -28.29
CA GLN A 4 11.48 11.16 -26.85
C GLN A 4 10.15 11.23 -26.09
N ARG A 5 9.27 12.17 -26.45
CA ARG A 5 7.89 12.20 -25.95
C ARG A 5 7.08 10.99 -26.41
N ARG A 6 7.33 10.50 -27.64
CA ARG A 6 6.73 9.26 -28.15
C ARG A 6 7.30 8.02 -27.45
N SER A 7 8.60 7.97 -27.13
CA SER A 7 9.19 6.86 -26.38
C SER A 7 8.70 6.84 -24.93
N GLU A 8 8.60 8.00 -24.28
CA GLU A 8 7.99 8.16 -22.95
C GLU A 8 6.50 7.79 -22.96
N ALA A 9 5.72 8.27 -23.93
CA ALA A 9 4.30 7.92 -24.07
C ALA A 9 4.08 6.44 -24.41
N LYS A 10 5.01 5.82 -25.15
CA LYS A 10 5.00 4.37 -25.41
C LYS A 10 5.34 3.62 -24.14
N MET A 11 6.32 4.06 -23.36
CA MET A 11 6.69 3.48 -22.07
C MET A 11 5.57 3.59 -21.02
N ILE A 12 4.78 4.67 -21.05
CA ILE A 12 3.58 4.88 -20.20
C ILE A 12 2.40 3.98 -20.65
N LYS A 13 2.31 3.61 -21.93
CA LYS A 13 1.25 2.72 -22.47
C LYS A 13 1.60 1.23 -22.44
N THR A 14 2.89 0.89 -22.30
CA THR A 14 3.39 -0.50 -22.25
C THR A 14 3.43 -1.18 -20.85
N PRO A 15 3.09 -0.57 -19.68
CA PRO A 15 3.24 -1.26 -18.39
C PRO A 15 2.33 -2.49 -18.26
N VAL A 16 1.10 -2.41 -18.80
CA VAL A 16 0.07 -3.44 -18.57
C VAL A 16 0.40 -4.76 -19.29
N ALA A 17 1.10 -4.70 -20.43
CA ALA A 17 1.38 -5.87 -21.27
C ALA A 17 2.65 -6.64 -20.87
N LEU A 18 3.51 -6.07 -20.01
CA LEU A 18 4.73 -6.72 -19.51
C LEU A 18 4.55 -7.35 -18.11
N LEU A 19 3.36 -7.25 -17.53
CA LEU A 19 3.03 -7.83 -16.23
C LEU A 19 2.38 -9.19 -16.42
N ASP A 20 3.16 -10.26 -16.41
CA ASP A 20 2.70 -11.65 -16.37
C ASP A 20 1.76 -11.96 -15.16
N HIS A 21 1.52 -10.99 -14.28
CA HIS A 21 0.74 -11.15 -13.05
C HIS A 21 -0.51 -10.25 -12.93
N LYS A 22 -0.81 -9.37 -13.90
CA LYS A 22 -2.00 -8.46 -13.85
C LYS A 22 -2.15 -7.69 -12.51
N LYS A 23 -1.05 -7.42 -11.81
CA LYS A 23 -1.03 -6.70 -10.53
C LYS A 23 -0.92 -5.19 -10.75
N VAL A 24 -1.51 -4.40 -9.85
CA VAL A 24 -1.39 -2.94 -9.78
C VAL A 24 -1.20 -2.53 -8.31
N PRO A 25 -0.50 -1.42 -8.00
CA PRO A 25 0.18 -0.49 -8.91
C PRO A 25 1.49 -1.04 -9.48
N VAL A 26 1.98 -0.44 -10.57
CA VAL A 26 3.27 -0.81 -11.19
C VAL A 26 4.11 0.43 -11.39
N LEU A 27 5.36 0.39 -10.94
CA LEU A 27 6.35 1.44 -11.13
C LEU A 27 7.35 1.02 -12.23
N PRO A 28 7.28 1.62 -13.43
CA PRO A 28 8.33 1.49 -14.44
C PRO A 28 9.55 2.32 -14.00
N HIS A 29 10.73 1.68 -13.89
CA HIS A 29 11.94 2.38 -13.46
C HIS A 29 13.07 2.27 -14.48
N GLY A 30 13.06 3.16 -15.47
CA GLY A 30 14.11 3.27 -16.50
C GLY A 30 14.44 1.94 -17.16
N CYS A 31 15.69 1.50 -17.02
CA CYS A 31 16.19 0.24 -17.58
C CYS A 31 16.03 -0.98 -16.63
N ARG A 32 15.42 -0.81 -15.46
CA ARG A 32 15.18 -1.91 -14.50
C ARG A 32 13.83 -2.58 -14.79
N PRO A 33 13.65 -3.86 -14.39
CA PRO A 33 12.34 -4.50 -14.44
C PRO A 33 11.29 -3.68 -13.67
N PRO A 34 10.04 -3.63 -14.16
CA PRO A 34 8.97 -2.94 -13.46
C PRO A 34 8.71 -3.59 -12.09
N ILE A 35 8.49 -2.76 -11.08
CA ILE A 35 8.17 -3.22 -9.72
C ILE A 35 6.65 -3.18 -9.57
N SER A 36 6.03 -4.26 -9.08
CA SER A 36 4.56 -4.35 -8.88
C SER A 36 4.13 -4.64 -7.44
N GLU A 37 5.09 -4.78 -6.52
CA GLU A 37 4.80 -4.95 -5.10
C GLU A 37 4.77 -3.58 -4.41
N SER A 38 3.62 -3.22 -3.84
CA SER A 38 3.30 -1.88 -3.32
C SER A 38 4.32 -1.37 -2.29
N LEU A 39 4.68 -2.18 -1.30
CA LEU A 39 5.65 -1.81 -0.26
C LEU A 39 7.08 -1.69 -0.79
N ILE A 40 7.43 -2.45 -1.84
CA ILE A 40 8.73 -2.33 -2.52
C ILE A 40 8.77 -1.04 -3.35
N ILE A 41 7.67 -0.68 -4.01
CA ILE A 41 7.52 0.62 -4.69
C ILE A 41 7.76 1.76 -3.69
N LEU A 42 7.12 1.72 -2.52
CA LEU A 42 7.30 2.75 -1.49
C LEU A 42 8.75 2.82 -0.98
N SER A 43 9.41 1.68 -0.82
CA SER A 43 10.82 1.62 -0.43
C SER A 43 11.72 2.24 -1.51
N ASN A 44 11.44 1.96 -2.79
CA ASN A 44 12.19 2.54 -3.90
C ASN A 44 11.99 4.07 -4.02
N VAL A 45 10.78 4.56 -3.74
CA VAL A 45 10.50 6.00 -3.69
C VAL A 45 11.28 6.68 -2.55
N ASP A 46 11.35 6.06 -1.36
CA ASP A 46 12.13 6.60 -0.23
C ASP A 46 13.63 6.66 -0.54
N GLU A 47 14.16 5.68 -1.28
CA GLU A 47 15.56 5.65 -1.72
C GLU A 47 15.90 6.74 -2.75
N GLU A 48 15.02 6.96 -3.73
CA GLU A 48 15.25 7.91 -4.83
C GLU A 48 14.99 9.37 -4.40
N TRP A 49 14.04 9.60 -3.49
CA TRP A 49 13.70 10.93 -2.96
C TRP A 49 13.73 10.96 -1.42
N PRO A 50 14.93 10.98 -0.82
CA PRO A 50 15.09 10.81 0.64
C PRO A 50 14.70 12.03 1.49
N ASN A 51 14.26 13.15 0.90
CA ASN A 51 13.99 14.40 1.61
C ASN A 51 12.64 15.03 1.20
N PRO A 52 11.65 15.11 2.12
CA PRO A 52 11.64 14.50 3.45
C PRO A 52 11.56 12.96 3.37
N PRO A 53 12.14 12.22 4.32
CA PRO A 53 12.11 10.76 4.29
C PRO A 53 10.69 10.24 4.53
N LEU A 54 10.22 9.32 3.69
CA LEU A 54 8.99 8.57 3.94
C LEU A 54 9.17 7.60 5.11
N LEU A 55 10.39 7.10 5.30
CA LEU A 55 10.76 6.16 6.35
C LEU A 55 11.69 6.83 7.38
N PRO A 56 11.19 7.30 8.54
CA PRO A 56 12.07 7.76 9.61
C PRO A 56 13.00 6.62 10.06
N SER A 57 14.31 6.89 10.01
CA SER A 57 15.37 5.87 10.08
C SER A 57 15.37 5.02 11.35
N THR A 58 14.94 5.57 12.48
CA THR A 58 15.04 4.91 13.80
C THR A 58 13.99 3.82 14.04
N LYS A 59 12.95 3.73 13.20
CA LYS A 59 11.83 2.77 13.39
C LYS A 59 11.46 1.99 12.13
N ARG A 60 12.35 1.95 11.12
CA ARG A 60 12.06 1.34 9.81
C ARG A 60 11.59 -0.12 9.90
N ALA A 61 12.22 -0.94 10.76
CA ALA A 61 11.82 -2.34 10.92
C ALA A 61 10.40 -2.50 11.52
N VAL A 62 10.06 -1.68 12.52
CA VAL A 62 8.73 -1.69 13.15
C VAL A 62 7.68 -1.19 12.17
N ALA A 63 7.96 -0.08 11.47
CA ALA A 63 7.07 0.44 10.44
C ALA A 63 6.88 -0.57 9.30
N GLY A 64 7.95 -1.24 8.87
CA GLY A 64 7.90 -2.28 7.85
C GLY A 64 7.05 -3.47 8.27
N PHE A 65 7.19 -3.95 9.51
CA PHE A 65 6.34 -5.02 10.04
C PHE A 65 4.85 -4.65 10.00
N TRP A 66 4.50 -3.44 10.45
CA TRP A 66 3.09 -3.02 10.47
C TRP A 66 2.54 -2.72 9.07
N ALA A 67 3.37 -2.21 8.15
CA ALA A 67 2.97 -2.07 6.76
C ALA A 67 2.74 -3.43 6.09
N ASP A 68 3.59 -4.43 6.35
CA ASP A 68 3.39 -5.82 5.90
C ASP A 68 2.13 -6.42 6.54
N PHE A 69 1.87 -6.13 7.82
CA PHE A 69 0.62 -6.52 8.48
C PHE A 69 -0.61 -5.92 7.78
N VAL A 70 -0.55 -4.64 7.38
CA VAL A 70 -1.63 -4.01 6.61
C VAL A 70 -1.83 -4.73 5.28
N ASP A 71 -0.76 -4.98 4.52
CA ASP A 71 -0.82 -5.59 3.19
C ASP A 71 -1.30 -7.06 3.24
N ARG A 72 -0.86 -7.82 4.23
CA ARG A 72 -1.11 -9.27 4.31
C ARG A 72 -2.29 -9.68 5.20
N THR A 73 -2.73 -8.83 6.10
CA THR A 73 -3.81 -9.15 7.06
C THR A 73 -5.00 -8.20 6.91
N PHE A 74 -4.78 -6.90 7.05
CA PHE A 74 -5.87 -5.92 6.97
C PHE A 74 -6.51 -5.89 5.58
N PHE A 75 -5.70 -5.79 4.52
CA PHE A 75 -6.21 -5.64 3.15
C PHE A 75 -7.03 -6.85 2.67
N PRO A 76 -6.59 -8.11 2.85
CA PRO A 76 -7.40 -9.27 2.49
C PRO A 76 -8.75 -9.30 3.23
N ALA A 77 -8.77 -8.96 4.53
CA ALA A 77 -10.00 -8.89 5.32
C ALA A 77 -10.94 -7.79 4.81
N ALA A 78 -10.42 -6.59 4.54
CA ALA A 78 -11.17 -5.48 3.97
C ALA A 78 -11.76 -5.83 2.59
N ILE A 79 -10.99 -6.54 1.76
CA ILE A 79 -11.41 -6.97 0.43
C ILE A 79 -12.57 -7.99 0.47
N LYS A 80 -12.57 -8.91 1.43
CA LYS A 80 -13.71 -9.84 1.64
C LYS A 80 -15.01 -9.07 1.83
N ILE A 81 -14.98 -7.99 2.61
CA ILE A 81 -16.17 -7.14 2.85
C ILE A 81 -16.51 -6.33 1.60
N TRP A 82 -15.52 -5.70 0.97
CA TRP A 82 -15.75 -4.81 -0.16
C TRP A 82 -16.36 -5.54 -1.36
N ARG A 83 -15.94 -6.79 -1.61
CA ARG A 83 -16.42 -7.63 -2.73
C ARG A 83 -17.76 -8.33 -2.45
N ASN A 84 -18.07 -8.61 -1.19
CA ASN A 84 -19.29 -9.34 -0.82
C ASN A 84 -20.38 -8.39 -0.30
N LYS A 85 -21.33 -8.05 -1.16
CA LYS A 85 -22.45 -7.13 -0.82
C LYS A 85 -23.67 -7.83 -0.22
N VAL A 86 -23.72 -9.16 -0.25
CA VAL A 86 -24.81 -9.98 0.29
C VAL A 86 -24.31 -10.71 1.53
N PRO A 87 -25.13 -10.87 2.59
CA PRO A 87 -24.76 -11.66 3.75
C PRO A 87 -24.35 -13.09 3.39
N GLY A 88 -23.25 -13.55 3.98
CA GLY A 88 -22.65 -14.86 3.74
C GLY A 88 -21.42 -15.08 4.60
N GLU A 89 -20.91 -16.31 4.61
CA GLU A 89 -19.78 -16.72 5.46
C GLU A 89 -18.53 -15.85 5.23
N GLU A 90 -18.20 -15.56 3.98
CA GLU A 90 -17.04 -14.71 3.65
C GLU A 90 -17.17 -13.28 4.17
N LEU A 91 -18.37 -12.70 4.11
CA LEU A 91 -18.62 -11.35 4.62
C LEU A 91 -18.46 -11.31 6.15
N GLU A 92 -19.00 -12.29 6.86
CA GLU A 92 -18.90 -12.36 8.32
C GLU A 92 -17.47 -12.67 8.79
N SER A 93 -16.75 -13.57 8.10
CA SER A 93 -15.31 -13.80 8.31
C SER A 93 -14.52 -12.51 8.07
N GLY A 94 -14.76 -11.81 6.96
CA GLY A 94 -14.11 -10.54 6.65
C GLY A 94 -14.33 -9.47 7.71
N LYS A 95 -15.57 -9.31 8.20
CA LYS A 95 -15.88 -8.38 9.30
C LYS A 95 -15.11 -8.71 10.57
N LYS A 96 -15.09 -9.99 10.97
CA LYS A 96 -14.38 -10.43 12.17
C LYS A 96 -12.87 -10.19 12.05
N GLU A 97 -12.27 -10.63 10.94
CA GLU A 97 -10.84 -10.46 10.69
C GLU A 97 -10.44 -8.98 10.60
N LEU A 98 -11.25 -8.15 9.93
CA LEU A 98 -11.00 -6.72 9.83
C LEU A 98 -11.09 -6.05 11.19
N LEU A 99 -12.08 -6.41 12.02
CA LEU A 99 -12.21 -5.89 13.37
C LEU A 99 -11.01 -6.27 14.25
N GLU A 100 -10.53 -7.51 14.15
CA GLU A 100 -9.32 -7.96 14.87
C GLU A 100 -8.05 -7.22 14.38
N ALA A 101 -7.94 -6.99 13.07
CA ALA A 101 -6.84 -6.21 12.51
C ALA A 101 -6.88 -4.74 12.96
N LEU A 102 -8.06 -4.13 12.95
CA LEU A 102 -8.28 -2.76 13.41
C LEU A 102 -7.93 -2.60 14.88
N LYS A 103 -8.33 -3.52 15.76
CA LYS A 103 -7.94 -3.48 17.19
C LYS A 103 -6.43 -3.50 17.38
N LYS A 104 -5.72 -4.36 16.65
CA LYS A 104 -4.24 -4.40 16.71
C LYS A 104 -3.61 -3.11 16.22
N LEU A 105 -4.16 -2.51 15.17
CA LEU A 105 -3.71 -1.22 14.65
C LEU A 105 -4.03 -0.08 15.62
N GLU A 106 -5.20 -0.08 16.26
CA GLU A 106 -5.59 0.88 17.29
C GLU A 106 -4.67 0.79 18.51
N ASP A 107 -4.41 -0.41 19.03
CA ASP A 107 -3.46 -0.65 20.12
C ASP A 107 -2.05 -0.17 19.76
N PHE A 108 -1.64 -0.41 18.51
CA PHE A 108 -0.34 0.06 18.02
C PHE A 108 -0.31 1.58 17.81
N LEU A 109 -1.40 2.22 17.40
CA LEU A 109 -1.48 3.67 17.27
C LEU A 109 -1.42 4.33 18.64
N GLY A 110 -2.22 3.85 19.60
CA GLY A 110 -2.40 4.46 20.91
C GLY A 110 -2.95 5.89 20.79
N ASP A 111 -2.52 6.79 21.66
CA ASP A 111 -2.95 8.20 21.67
C ASP A 111 -2.22 9.08 20.63
N ARG A 112 -1.51 8.47 19.67
CA ARG A 112 -0.70 9.20 18.67
C ARG A 112 -1.54 9.56 17.46
N ASN A 113 -1.20 10.68 16.82
CA ASN A 113 -1.85 11.10 15.57
C ASN A 113 -1.45 10.24 14.37
N PHE A 114 -0.22 9.73 14.35
CA PHE A 114 0.32 8.89 13.28
C PHE A 114 1.01 7.65 13.85
N PHE A 115 1.11 6.60 13.05
CA PHE A 115 1.87 5.40 13.43
C PHE A 115 3.37 5.66 13.63
N GLY A 116 3.89 6.72 13.00
CA GLY A 116 5.24 7.23 13.24
C GLY A 116 5.41 8.03 14.54
N GLY A 117 4.33 8.32 15.27
CA GLY A 117 4.32 9.28 16.38
C GLY A 117 3.89 10.66 15.91
N ASP A 118 4.84 11.61 15.91
CA ASP A 118 4.58 13.00 15.54
C ASP A 118 4.66 13.23 14.03
N SER A 119 4.95 12.19 13.25
CA SER A 119 5.16 12.29 11.81
C SER A 119 4.41 11.18 11.06
N PHE A 120 3.76 11.59 9.97
CA PHE A 120 3.14 10.71 9.00
C PHE A 120 4.22 9.82 8.35
N GLY A 121 3.95 8.53 8.18
CA GLY A 121 4.94 7.58 7.66
C GLY A 121 4.35 6.36 6.96
N LEU A 122 5.18 5.34 6.76
CA LEU A 122 4.86 4.17 5.92
C LEU A 122 3.54 3.47 6.26
N VAL A 123 3.26 3.26 7.54
CA VAL A 123 2.06 2.54 7.96
C VAL A 123 0.82 3.38 7.65
N ASP A 124 0.89 4.70 7.83
CA ASP A 124 -0.18 5.62 7.46
C ASP A 124 -0.40 5.59 5.93
N ILE A 125 0.68 5.61 5.13
CA ILE A 125 0.63 5.50 3.66
C ILE A 125 0.04 4.16 3.21
N ALA A 126 0.38 3.07 3.88
CA ALA A 126 -0.14 1.75 3.56
C ALA A 126 -1.64 1.64 3.87
N LEU A 127 -2.12 2.30 4.93
CA LEU A 127 -3.50 2.20 5.40
C LEU A 127 -4.45 3.21 4.73
N ILE A 128 -3.99 4.43 4.43
CA ILE A 128 -4.84 5.55 3.97
C ILE A 128 -5.69 5.26 2.71
N PRO A 129 -5.27 4.47 1.71
CA PRO A 129 -6.10 4.20 0.53
C PRO A 129 -7.43 3.53 0.89
N PHE A 130 -7.47 2.80 2.00
CA PHE A 130 -8.64 2.06 2.46
C PHE A 130 -9.60 2.91 3.30
N ALA A 131 -9.20 4.11 3.72
CA ALA A 131 -10.07 4.99 4.51
C ALA A 131 -11.34 5.39 3.74
N SER A 132 -11.29 5.46 2.41
CA SER A 132 -12.48 5.75 1.59
C SER A 132 -13.52 4.62 1.60
N TRP A 133 -13.11 3.39 1.89
CA TRP A 133 -13.99 2.22 1.83
C TRP A 133 -14.95 2.11 3.02
N THR A 134 -14.68 2.84 4.10
CA THR A 134 -15.52 2.86 5.30
C THR A 134 -16.68 3.87 5.20
N TYR A 135 -16.67 4.75 4.20
CA TYR A 135 -17.71 5.77 3.97
C TYR A 135 -18.73 5.37 2.89
N SER A 136 -18.68 4.13 2.39
CA SER A 136 -19.50 3.62 1.28
C SER A 136 -20.71 2.81 1.72
#